data_AF-A0A8F5ZHF7-F1
#
_entry.id   AF-A0A8F5ZHF7-F1
#
_cell.length_a   1.000
_cell.length_b   1.000
_cell.length_c   1.000
_cell.angle_alpha   90.00
_cell.angle_beta   90.00
_cell.angle_gamma   90.00
#
_symmetry.space_group_name_H-M   'P 1'
#
loop_
_entity.id
_entity.type
_entity.pdbx_description
1 polymer ?
#
loop_
_entity_poly.entity_id
_entity_poly.type
_entity_poly.pdbx_seq_one_letter_code
_entity_poly.pdbx_strand_id
1 'polypeptide(L)'
;MNEFLLIPYLIINGIAFALFGIDKQRAMQEEYRISEKTLLTIALFGPFGAYGGMRIFRHKIRKPLFSILVPIFILIHVAIYVLIISAYVSL
;
A
#
# COMPACT_ATOMS: atom_id res chain seq x y z
N MET A 1 3.26 14.03 -19.45
CA MET A 1 2.32 14.28 -18.33
C MET A 1 2.21 13.08 -17.39
N ASN A 2 2.21 11.84 -17.91
CA ASN A 2 2.13 10.61 -17.08
C ASN A 2 3.32 10.41 -16.14
N GLU A 3 4.54 10.81 -16.56
CA GLU A 3 5.77 10.66 -15.76
C GLU A 3 5.71 11.48 -14.45
N PHE A 4 5.08 12.65 -14.48
CA PHE A 4 4.91 13.51 -13.30
C PHE A 4 4.00 12.89 -12.22
N LEU A 5 3.10 11.97 -12.60
CA LEU A 5 2.22 11.27 -11.65
C LEU A 5 2.82 9.95 -11.17
N LEU A 6 3.67 9.32 -11.98
CA LEU A 6 4.34 8.07 -11.66
C LEU A 6 5.34 8.22 -10.50
N ILE A 7 6.15 9.28 -10.50
CA ILE A 7 7.18 9.48 -9.46
C ILE A 7 6.56 9.63 -8.06
N PRO A 8 5.58 10.53 -7.82
CA PRO A 8 4.90 10.60 -6.52
C PRO A 8 4.23 9.29 -6.11
N TYR A 9 3.67 8.56 -7.09
CA TYR A 9 3.04 7.27 -6.82
C TYR A 9 4.05 6.20 -6.39
N LEU A 10 5.23 6.17 -6.98
CA LEU A 10 6.31 5.27 -6.54
C LEU A 10 6.81 5.67 -5.14
N ILE A 11 6.94 6.96 -4.87
CA ILE A 11 7.36 7.46 -3.55
C ILE A 11 6.35 7.02 -2.47
N ILE A 12 5.05 7.18 -2.68
CA ILE A 12 4.05 6.81 -1.66
C ILE A 12 4.00 5.30 -1.43
N ASN A 13 4.22 4.48 -2.47
CA ASN A 13 4.40 3.04 -2.30
C ASN A 13 5.70 2.70 -1.56
N GLY A 14 6.80 3.42 -1.82
CA GLY A 14 8.04 3.28 -1.06
C GLY A 14 7.87 3.60 0.43
N ILE A 15 7.16 4.69 0.74
CA ILE A 15 6.82 5.07 2.12
C ILE A 15 5.94 4.00 2.78
N ALA A 16 4.91 3.53 2.09
CA ALA A 16 4.04 2.47 2.61
C ALA A 16 4.84 1.19 2.92
N PHE A 17 5.71 0.77 2.00
CA PHE A 17 6.60 -0.37 2.21
C PHE A 17 7.49 -0.20 3.45
N ALA A 18 8.16 0.94 3.56
CA ALA A 18 9.05 1.24 4.67
C ALA A 18 8.31 1.23 6.01
N LEU A 19 7.10 1.78 6.09
CA LEU A 19 6.32 1.82 7.32
C LEU A 19 5.85 0.43 7.78
N PHE A 20 5.54 -0.48 6.86
CA PHE A 20 5.28 -1.89 7.23
C PHE A 20 6.53 -2.57 7.79
N GLY A 21 7.71 -2.25 7.27
CA GLY A 21 9.00 -2.71 7.79
C GLY A 21 9.31 -2.14 9.18
N ILE A 22 9.12 -0.84 9.36
CA ILE A 22 9.30 -0.15 10.65
C ILE A 22 8.32 -0.72 11.69
N ASP A 23 7.04 -0.92 11.36
CA ASP A 23 6.09 -1.52 12.30
C ASP A 23 6.47 -2.95 12.68
N LYS A 24 7.06 -3.72 11.74
CA LYS A 24 7.62 -5.05 12.04
C LYS A 24 8.80 -4.96 13.01
N GLN A 25 9.73 -4.03 12.76
CA GLN A 25 10.89 -3.83 13.62
C GLN A 25 10.48 -3.40 15.04
N ARG A 26 9.58 -2.41 15.16
CA ARG A 26 9.04 -1.96 16.45
C ARG A 26 8.35 -3.09 17.21
N ALA A 27 7.63 -3.96 16.49
CA ALA A 27 7.02 -5.14 17.08
C ALA A 27 8.02 -6.17 17.61
N MET A 28 9.24 -6.23 17.06
CA MET A 28 10.31 -7.10 17.53
C MET A 28 11.09 -6.48 18.70
N GLN A 29 11.15 -5.15 18.76
CA GLN A 29 11.85 -4.39 19.81
C GLN A 29 10.94 -4.02 21.00
N GLU A 30 9.70 -4.51 21.02
CA GLU A 30 8.67 -4.17 22.02
C GLU A 30 8.39 -2.67 22.14
N GLU A 31 8.63 -1.93 21.06
CA GLU A 31 8.38 -0.49 20.98
C GLU A 31 6.91 -0.18 20.65
N TYR A 32 6.55 1.10 20.80
CA TYR A 32 5.22 1.58 20.44
C TYR A 32 4.92 1.35 18.94
N ARG A 33 3.94 0.49 18.67
CA ARG A 33 3.55 0.09 17.32
C ARG A 33 2.79 1.20 16.61
N ILE A 34 2.89 1.24 15.29
CA ILE A 34 2.12 2.19 14.49
C ILE A 34 0.65 1.78 14.58
N SER A 35 -0.24 2.75 14.79
CA SER A 35 -1.68 2.47 14.87
C SER A 35 -2.17 1.77 13.61
N GLU A 36 -3.06 0.80 13.76
CA GLU A 36 -3.58 0.05 12.59
C GLU A 36 -4.33 0.96 11.61
N LYS A 37 -5.00 1.99 12.14
CA LYS A 37 -5.67 3.02 11.33
C LYS A 37 -4.66 3.75 10.45
N THR A 38 -3.52 4.19 11.00
CA THR A 38 -2.48 4.88 10.22
C THR A 38 -1.91 3.97 9.13
N LEU A 39 -1.60 2.71 9.45
CA LEU A 39 -1.08 1.77 8.45
C LEU A 39 -2.08 1.48 7.34
N LEU A 40 -3.37 1.36 7.66
CA LEU A 40 -4.42 1.15 6.65
C LEU A 40 -4.66 2.40 5.81
N THR A 41 -4.63 3.60 6.40
CA THR A 41 -4.70 4.86 5.65
C THR A 41 -3.55 4.97 4.66
N ILE A 42 -2.34 4.62 5.07
CA ILE A 42 -1.18 4.67 4.16
C ILE A 42 -1.27 3.56 3.10
N ALA A 43 -1.75 2.38 3.46
CA ALA A 43 -2.01 1.30 2.50
C ALA A 43 -3.09 1.67 1.47
N LEU A 44 -4.05 2.53 1.81
CA LEU A 44 -5.04 3.03 0.86
C LEU A 44 -4.38 3.86 -0.25
N PHE A 45 -3.36 4.66 0.07
CA PHE A 45 -2.68 5.50 -0.93
C PHE A 45 -1.49 4.81 -1.61
N GLY A 46 -0.81 3.89 -0.92
CA GLY A 46 0.31 3.10 -1.42
C GLY A 46 0.08 1.58 -1.30
N PRO A 47 -0.93 1.01 -1.98
CA PRO A 47 -1.36 -0.36 -1.74
C PRO A 47 -0.36 -1.42 -2.20
N PHE A 48 0.39 -1.16 -3.28
CA PHE A 48 1.41 -2.09 -3.77
C PHE A 48 2.60 -2.16 -2.81
N GLY A 49 3.03 -1.01 -2.29
CA GLY A 49 4.07 -0.91 -1.28
C GLY A 49 3.67 -1.55 0.04
N ALA A 50 2.44 -1.29 0.52
CA ALA A 50 1.90 -1.92 1.71
C ALA A 50 1.83 -3.45 1.57
N TYR A 51 1.30 -3.95 0.44
CA TYR A 51 1.22 -5.39 0.19
C TYR A 51 2.61 -6.03 0.07
N GLY A 52 3.53 -5.39 -0.63
CA GLY A 52 4.93 -5.82 -0.71
C GLY A 52 5.58 -5.90 0.68
N GLY A 53 5.36 -4.88 1.51
CA GLY A 53 5.85 -4.84 2.89
C GLY A 53 5.25 -5.96 3.73
N MET A 54 3.93 -6.19 3.63
CA MET A 54 3.28 -7.32 4.30
C MET A 54 3.91 -8.66 3.93
N ARG A 55 4.14 -8.91 2.64
CA ARG A 55 4.66 -10.19 2.14
C ARG A 55 6.13 -10.39 2.48
N ILE A 56 6.98 -9.38 2.29
CA ILE A 56 8.42 -9.45 2.55
C ILE A 56 8.69 -9.55 4.05
N PHE A 57 8.09 -8.67 4.87
CA PHE A 57 8.31 -8.67 6.32
C PHE A 57 7.47 -9.71 7.07
N ARG A 58 6.64 -10.47 6.34
CA ARG A 58 5.67 -11.45 6.86
C ARG A 58 4.82 -10.86 7.99
N HIS A 59 4.47 -9.60 7.86
CA HIS A 59 3.85 -8.80 8.90
C HIS A 59 2.39 -8.53 8.57
N LYS A 60 1.51 -8.72 9.56
CA LYS A 60 0.04 -8.56 9.44
C LYS A 60 -0.63 -9.40 8.33
N ILE A 61 0.02 -10.47 7.83
CA ILE A 61 -0.56 -11.40 6.83
C ILE A 61 -1.79 -12.15 7.37
N ARG A 62 -1.80 -12.50 8.66
CA ARG A 62 -2.91 -13.26 9.29
C ARG A 62 -3.97 -12.34 9.93
N LYS A 63 -3.82 -11.02 9.81
CA LYS A 63 -4.79 -10.08 10.37
C LYS A 63 -5.89 -9.86 9.33
N PRO A 64 -7.15 -10.31 9.57
CA PRO A 64 -8.20 -10.31 8.56
C PRO A 64 -8.42 -8.92 7.96
N LEU A 65 -8.37 -7.89 8.81
CA LEU A 65 -8.49 -6.49 8.38
C LEU A 65 -7.44 -6.11 7.32
N PHE A 66 -6.18 -6.50 7.49
CA PHE A 66 -5.10 -6.20 6.54
C PHE A 66 -5.10 -7.14 5.35
N SER A 67 -5.32 -8.44 5.57
CA SER A 67 -5.30 -9.45 4.51
C SER A 67 -6.46 -9.31 3.52
N ILE A 68 -7.54 -8.65 3.92
CA ILE A 68 -8.70 -8.36 3.05
C ILE A 68 -8.59 -6.96 2.45
N LEU A 69 -8.38 -5.92 3.27
CA LEU A 69 -8.44 -4.54 2.78
C LEU A 69 -7.29 -4.19 1.84
N VAL A 70 -6.05 -4.64 2.12
CA VAL A 70 -4.90 -4.27 1.27
C VAL A 70 -5.04 -4.83 -0.15
N PRO A 71 -5.43 -6.11 -0.37
CA PRO A 71 -5.78 -6.58 -1.71
C PRO A 71 -6.94 -5.83 -2.36
N ILE A 72 -7.98 -5.45 -1.60
CA ILE A 72 -9.08 -4.63 -2.13
C ILE A 72 -8.56 -3.28 -2.61
N PHE A 73 -7.66 -2.62 -1.87
CA PHE A 73 -7.07 -1.35 -2.30
C PHE A 73 -6.24 -1.50 -3.59
N ILE A 74 -5.51 -2.60 -3.76
CA ILE A 74 -4.84 -2.92 -5.03
C ILE A 74 -5.86 -3.02 -6.17
N LEU A 75 -6.95 -3.77 -5.98
CA LEU A 75 -7.98 -3.94 -7.00
C LEU A 75 -8.62 -2.61 -7.40
N ILE A 76 -8.90 -1.74 -6.43
CA ILE A 76 -9.43 -0.39 -6.69
C ILE A 76 -8.45 0.43 -7.53
N HIS A 77 -7.16 0.42 -7.19
CA HIS A 77 -6.14 1.17 -7.95
C HIS A 77 -5.97 0.64 -9.37
N VAL A 78 -5.98 -0.69 -9.56
CA VAL A 78 -5.93 -1.31 -10.88
C VAL A 78 -7.17 -0.96 -11.69
N ALA A 79 -8.37 -1.04 -11.11
CA ALA A 79 -9.62 -0.69 -11.78
C ALA A 79 -9.63 0.77 -12.23
N ILE A 80 -9.22 1.70 -11.37
CA ILE A 80 -9.10 3.13 -11.71
C ILE A 80 -8.11 3.32 -12.87
N TYR A 81 -6.94 2.68 -12.80
CA TYR A 81 -5.93 2.78 -13.86
C TYR A 81 -6.46 2.27 -15.22
N VAL A 82 -7.15 1.13 -15.23
CA VAL A 82 -7.77 0.57 -16.44
C VAL A 82 -8.87 1.50 -16.98
N LEU A 83 -9.73 2.05 -16.12
CA LEU A 83 -10.79 2.98 -16.54
C LEU A 83 -10.21 4.25 -17.19
N ILE A 84 -9.15 4.83 -16.60
CA ILE A 84 -8.47 6.00 -17.15
C ILE A 84 -7.89 5.69 -18.53
N ILE A 85 -7.22 4.55 -18.70
CA ILE A 85 -6.66 4.15 -19.99
C ILE A 85 -7.76 3.92 -21.02
N SER A 86 -8.82 3.19 -20.66
CA SER A 86 -9.93 2.90 -21.57
C SER A 86 -10.61 4.18 -22.07
N ALA A 87 -10.79 5.16 -21.18
CA ALA A 87 -11.35 6.46 -21.53
C ALA A 87 -10.42 7.22 -22.49
N TYR A 88 -9.10 7.22 -22.24
CA TYR A 88 -8.12 7.88 -23.10
C TYR A 88 -8.02 7.25 -24.49
N VAL A 89 -8.12 5.92 -24.61
CA VAL A 89 -8.06 5.20 -25.89
C VAL A 89 -9.32 5.41 -26.73
N SER A 90 -10.44 5.73 -26.08
CA SER A 90 -11.73 5.94 -26.74
C SER A 90 -11.96 7.38 -27.21
N LEU A 91 -11.02 8.29 -26.92
CA LEU A 91 -10.97 9.70 -27.35
C LEU A 91 -10.08 9.84 -28.58
#